data_AF-A0A8D5JLI7-F1
#
_entry.id   AF-A0A8D5JLI7-F1
#
_cell.length_a   1.000
_cell.length_b   1.000
_cell.length_c   1.000
_cell.angle_alpha   90.00
_cell.angle_beta   90.00
_cell.angle_gamma   90.00
#
_symmetry.space_group_name_H-M   'P 1'
#
loop_
_entity.id
_entity.type
_entity.pdbx_description
1 polymer ?
#
loop_
_entity_poly.entity_id
_entity_poly.type
_entity_poly.pdbx_seq_one_letter_code
_entity_poly.pdbx_strand_id
1 'polypeptide(L)'
;MSNLILDHNIVEDTWQLVTPPTVEEAVVRKQAGKVVLFKLTGEASYSDEQITATEIPQTGKVLIPLTVWIARKQALSARLANGEIGIWLATHEVLETLVENQPDLNVFPLIAIHVERFADGRIFSIGNLLRTRYGFKNTLRAFGDVLRDQLFFLKRCGFNSYLIRADRSAEEALASLQDFSEPYQGAVDNNQPVWRRVHREHV
;
A
#
# COMPACT_ATOMS: atom_id res chain seq x y z
N MET A 1 12.52 -17.35 -6.04
CA MET A 1 12.69 -15.96 -6.51
C MET A 1 11.82 -15.08 -5.64
N SER A 2 12.31 -13.89 -5.25
CA SER A 2 11.51 -12.97 -4.43
C SER A 2 10.42 -12.33 -5.29
N ASN A 3 9.28 -12.00 -4.70
CA ASN A 3 8.18 -11.32 -5.38
C ASN A 3 8.09 -9.83 -5.04
N LEU A 4 9.07 -9.30 -4.32
CA LEU A 4 9.12 -7.90 -3.94
C LEU A 4 9.96 -7.11 -4.95
N ILE A 5 9.33 -6.08 -5.53
CA ILE A 5 10.01 -5.06 -6.31
C ILE A 5 10.21 -3.83 -5.41
N LEU A 6 11.40 -3.26 -5.43
CA LEU A 6 11.76 -2.00 -4.77
C LEU A 6 12.63 -1.18 -5.72
N ASP A 7 12.24 0.06 -6.00
CA ASP A 7 13.01 1.00 -6.84
C ASP A 7 13.56 0.35 -8.12
N HIS A 8 12.68 -0.32 -8.88
CA HIS A 8 13.00 -1.03 -10.14
C HIS A 8 13.91 -2.26 -10.02
N ASN A 9 14.03 -2.85 -8.84
CA ASN A 9 14.81 -4.07 -8.62
C ASN A 9 14.00 -5.12 -7.86
N ILE A 10 14.18 -6.40 -8.18
CA ILE A 10 13.64 -7.50 -7.37
C ILE A 10 14.57 -7.71 -6.18
N VAL A 11 14.03 -7.61 -4.96
CA VAL A 11 14.79 -7.70 -3.70
C VAL A 11 14.12 -8.67 -2.74
N GLU A 12 14.85 -9.21 -1.77
CA GLU A 12 14.25 -10.03 -0.72
C GLU A 12 13.35 -9.18 0.20
N ASP A 13 12.19 -9.72 0.59
CA ASP A 13 11.33 -9.04 1.56
C ASP A 13 11.81 -9.32 2.99
N THR A 14 12.34 -8.29 3.62
CA THR A 14 12.80 -8.33 5.02
C THR A 14 11.70 -8.00 6.02
N TRP A 15 10.52 -7.60 5.54
CA TRP A 15 9.37 -7.23 6.37
C TRP A 15 8.42 -8.41 6.54
N GLN A 16 8.12 -8.78 7.77
CA GLN A 16 7.10 -9.76 8.07
C GLN A 16 5.72 -9.09 8.16
N LEU A 17 4.77 -9.54 7.33
CA LEU A 17 3.39 -9.07 7.39
C LEU A 17 2.69 -9.65 8.64
N VAL A 18 2.10 -8.79 9.45
CA VAL A 18 1.23 -9.17 10.56
C VAL A 18 -0.22 -9.09 10.08
N THR A 19 -0.94 -10.19 10.24
CA THR A 19 -2.37 -10.28 9.90
C THR A 19 -3.15 -10.70 11.15
N PRO A 20 -4.19 -9.96 11.55
CA PRO A 20 -5.06 -10.37 12.65
C PRO A 20 -5.71 -11.73 12.35
N PRO A 21 -6.02 -12.53 13.39
CA PRO A 21 -6.61 -13.84 13.20
C PRO A 21 -7.95 -13.73 12.47
N THR A 22 -8.18 -14.62 11.51
CA THR A 22 -9.47 -14.69 10.81
C THR A 22 -10.53 -15.20 11.78
N VAL A 23 -11.52 -14.37 12.11
CA VAL A 23 -12.78 -14.86 12.66
C VAL A 23 -13.54 -15.44 11.48
N GLU A 24 -14.06 -16.65 11.62
CA GLU A 24 -14.92 -17.27 10.60
C GLU A 24 -16.19 -16.42 10.43
N GLU A 25 -16.11 -15.36 9.64
CA GLU A 25 -17.29 -14.65 9.18
C GLU A 25 -18.01 -15.59 8.22
N ALA A 26 -19.19 -16.05 8.65
CA ALA A 26 -20.07 -16.87 7.86
C ALA A 26 -20.23 -16.25 6.47
N VAL A 27 -19.64 -16.90 5.46
CA VAL A 27 -19.83 -16.52 4.06
C VAL A 27 -21.32 -16.63 3.80
N VAL A 28 -22.02 -15.48 3.85
CA VAL A 28 -23.42 -15.39 3.48
C VAL A 28 -23.47 -15.66 1.98
N ARG A 29 -23.68 -16.94 1.62
CA ARG A 29 -23.93 -17.37 0.26
C ARG A 29 -25.26 -16.76 -0.19
N LYS A 30 -25.24 -15.54 -0.71
CA LYS A 30 -26.40 -14.99 -1.43
C LYS A 30 -26.43 -15.64 -2.82
N GLN A 31 -27.57 -16.28 -3.10
CA GLN A 31 -27.86 -17.05 -4.31
C GLN A 31 -27.82 -16.18 -5.59
N ALA A 32 -27.53 -16.86 -6.71
CA ALA A 32 -27.63 -16.50 -8.12
C ALA A 32 -27.58 -15.00 -8.50
N GLY A 33 -26.42 -14.59 -9.01
CA GLY A 33 -26.05 -13.22 -9.35
C GLY A 33 -24.88 -12.82 -8.45
N LYS A 34 -23.64 -12.87 -8.97
CA LYS A 34 -22.44 -12.59 -8.18
C LYS A 34 -22.41 -11.11 -7.81
N VAL A 35 -23.15 -10.71 -6.77
CA VAL A 35 -23.02 -9.39 -6.15
C VAL A 35 -21.72 -9.40 -5.38
N VAL A 36 -20.70 -8.82 -5.99
CA VAL A 36 -19.38 -8.63 -5.42
C VAL A 36 -19.49 -7.48 -4.42
N LEU A 37 -19.72 -7.78 -3.14
CA LEU A 37 -19.80 -6.75 -2.10
C LEU A 37 -18.42 -6.12 -1.91
N PHE A 38 -18.30 -4.81 -2.10
CA PHE A 38 -17.12 -4.04 -1.72
C PHE A 38 -17.32 -3.53 -0.30
N LYS A 39 -16.28 -3.64 0.54
CA LYS A 39 -16.29 -2.97 1.84
C LYS A 39 -16.43 -1.46 1.64
N LEU A 40 -17.38 -0.87 2.35
CA LEU A 40 -17.60 0.58 2.27
C LEU A 40 -16.42 1.30 2.93
N THR A 41 -16.12 2.50 2.45
CA THR A 41 -15.07 3.32 3.05
C THR A 41 -15.40 3.61 4.52
N GLY A 42 -14.46 3.32 5.42
CA GLY A 42 -14.62 3.48 6.86
C GLY A 42 -15.25 2.29 7.58
N GLU A 43 -15.59 1.22 6.87
CA GLU A 43 -15.98 -0.05 7.50
C GLU A 43 -14.81 -0.63 8.31
N ALA A 44 -15.10 -1.15 9.50
CA ALA A 44 -14.07 -1.72 10.36
C ALA A 44 -13.41 -2.93 9.68
N SER A 45 -12.08 -2.91 9.60
CA SER A 45 -11.32 -4.03 9.03
C SER A 45 -11.32 -5.25 9.95
N TYR A 46 -11.33 -5.03 11.27
CA TYR A 46 -11.18 -6.07 12.30
C TYR A 46 -11.99 -5.71 13.55
N SER A 47 -12.46 -6.73 14.26
CA SER A 47 -13.08 -6.60 15.58
C SER A 47 -12.04 -6.36 16.69
N ASP A 48 -12.49 -5.83 17.83
CA ASP A 48 -11.62 -5.61 19.01
C ASP A 48 -10.97 -6.90 19.53
N GLU A 49 -11.68 -8.04 19.42
CA GLU A 49 -11.17 -9.36 19.76
C GLU A 49 -10.01 -9.76 18.85
N GLN A 50 -10.15 -9.59 17.53
CA GLN A 50 -9.07 -9.85 16.56
C GLN A 50 -7.88 -8.93 16.80
N ILE A 51 -8.15 -7.64 17.05
CA ILE A 51 -7.11 -6.66 17.34
C ILE A 51 -6.33 -7.07 18.59
N THR A 52 -6.99 -7.59 19.63
CA THR A 52 -6.36 -8.03 20.89
C THR A 52 -5.66 -9.39 20.76
N ALA A 53 -6.19 -10.29 19.95
CA ALA A 53 -5.59 -11.60 19.69
C ALA A 53 -4.44 -11.55 18.68
N THR A 54 -4.19 -10.42 18.02
CA THR A 54 -3.10 -10.29 17.04
C THR A 54 -1.74 -10.51 17.70
N GLU A 55 -1.00 -11.50 17.21
CA GLU A 55 0.37 -11.78 17.63
C GLU A 55 1.36 -10.96 16.79
N ILE A 56 2.25 -10.24 17.48
CA ILE A 56 3.30 -9.43 16.83
C ILE A 56 4.65 -10.07 17.18
N PRO A 57 5.43 -10.52 16.19
CA PRO A 57 6.77 -11.05 16.42
C PRO A 57 7.62 -10.07 17.24
N GLN A 58 8.34 -10.54 18.26
CA GLN A 58 9.07 -9.67 19.21
C GLN A 58 10.30 -8.99 18.59
N THR A 59 10.85 -9.57 17.52
CA THR A 59 12.07 -9.10 16.85
C THR A 59 11.85 -8.97 15.35
N GLY A 60 12.76 -8.30 14.66
CA GLY A 60 12.73 -8.12 13.21
C GLY A 60 11.79 -7.01 12.76
N LYS A 61 11.76 -6.77 11.44
CA LYS A 61 10.93 -5.75 10.81
C LYS A 61 9.53 -6.29 10.57
N VAL A 62 8.50 -5.59 11.06
CA VAL A 62 7.11 -6.03 10.96
C VAL A 62 6.22 -4.97 10.33
N LEU A 63 5.29 -5.41 9.48
CA LEU A 63 4.23 -4.60 8.89
C LEU A 63 2.94 -4.83 9.66
N ILE A 64 2.48 -3.82 10.39
CA ILE A 64 1.35 -3.92 11.33
C ILE A 64 0.08 -3.27 10.73
N PRO A 65 -1.11 -3.90 10.85
CA PRO A 65 -2.35 -3.28 10.43
C PRO A 65 -2.62 -1.98 11.17
N LEU A 66 -3.18 -0.97 10.49
CA LEU A 66 -3.46 0.35 11.06
C LEU A 66 -4.24 0.28 12.38
N THR A 67 -5.31 -0.52 12.42
CA THR A 67 -6.12 -0.75 13.62
C THR A 67 -5.32 -1.29 14.81
N VAL A 68 -4.43 -2.27 14.57
CA VAL A 68 -3.56 -2.84 15.61
C VAL A 68 -2.52 -1.83 16.07
N TRP A 69 -1.95 -1.05 15.16
CA TRP A 69 -1.02 0.03 15.49
C TRP A 69 -1.67 1.05 16.42
N ILE A 70 -2.88 1.52 16.09
CA ILE A 70 -3.61 2.50 16.90
C ILE A 70 -3.85 1.96 18.31
N ALA A 71 -4.31 0.71 18.43
CA ALA A 71 -4.60 0.09 19.72
C ALA A 71 -3.36 -0.17 20.59
N ARG A 72 -2.18 -0.40 19.98
CA ARG A 72 -0.96 -0.85 20.68
C ARG A 72 0.22 0.11 20.57
N LYS A 73 -0.03 1.37 20.19
CA LYS A 73 1.00 2.37 19.89
C LYS A 73 2.06 2.51 20.98
N GLN A 74 1.65 2.59 22.25
CA GLN A 74 2.58 2.77 23.37
C GLN A 74 3.59 1.61 23.47
N ALA A 75 3.11 0.37 23.35
CA ALA A 75 3.94 -0.83 23.45
C ALA A 75 4.94 -0.97 22.28
N LEU A 76 4.61 -0.41 21.11
CA LEU A 76 5.41 -0.52 19.88
C LEU A 76 6.35 0.68 19.66
N SER A 77 6.26 1.72 20.49
CA SER A 77 6.99 2.98 20.33
C SER A 77 8.51 2.81 20.28
N ALA A 78 9.09 1.97 21.14
CA ALA A 78 10.53 1.70 21.16
C ALA A 78 11.01 1.03 19.86
N ARG A 79 10.21 0.09 19.32
CA ARG A 79 10.54 -0.58 18.05
C ARG A 79 10.34 0.32 16.84
N LEU A 80 9.35 1.22 16.90
CA LEU A 80 9.19 2.26 15.87
C LEU A 80 10.44 3.15 15.81
N ALA A 81 10.95 3.59 16.96
CA ALA A 81 12.18 4.40 17.02
C ALA A 81 13.41 3.67 16.44
N ASN A 82 13.43 2.33 16.52
CA ASN A 82 14.45 1.48 15.90
C ASN A 82 14.22 1.22 14.40
N GLY A 83 13.15 1.74 13.79
CA GLY A 83 12.81 1.51 12.39
C GLY A 83 12.35 0.08 12.09
N GLU A 84 11.84 -0.64 13.10
CA GLU A 84 11.37 -2.02 12.97
C GLU A 84 9.87 -2.11 12.67
N ILE A 85 9.14 -1.00 12.80
CA ILE A 85 7.69 -0.96 12.61
C ILE A 85 7.37 -0.22 11.32
N GLY A 86 6.74 -0.92 10.39
CA GLY A 86 5.99 -0.33 9.29
C GLY A 86 4.51 -0.57 9.50
N ILE A 87 3.68 0.17 8.80
CA ILE A 87 2.23 0.05 8.90
C ILE A 87 1.63 -0.35 7.56
N TRP A 88 0.49 -1.01 7.62
CA TRP A 88 -0.32 -1.23 6.44
C TRP A 88 -1.79 -0.90 6.70
N LEU A 89 -2.46 -0.39 5.68
CA LEU A 89 -3.89 -0.11 5.68
C LEU A 89 -4.54 -0.65 4.42
N ALA A 90 -5.76 -1.15 4.55
CA ALA A 90 -6.57 -1.57 3.42
C ALA A 90 -7.12 -0.35 2.67
N THR A 91 -7.39 -0.51 1.37
CA THR A 91 -7.96 0.54 0.51
C THR A 91 -9.30 1.11 1.00
N HIS A 92 -10.04 0.38 1.84
CA HIS A 92 -11.30 0.85 2.43
C HIS A 92 -11.15 1.58 3.77
N GLU A 93 -9.97 1.50 4.39
CA GLU A 93 -9.69 2.28 5.60
C GLU A 93 -9.45 3.74 5.25
N VAL A 94 -9.79 4.63 6.18
CA VAL A 94 -9.70 6.07 5.99
C VAL A 94 -8.27 6.52 6.31
N LEU A 95 -7.62 7.16 5.34
CA LEU A 95 -6.23 7.63 5.50
C LEU A 95 -6.10 8.69 6.61
N GLU A 96 -7.12 9.53 6.78
CA GLU A 96 -7.17 10.53 7.84
C GLU A 96 -7.05 9.90 9.23
N THR A 97 -7.60 8.70 9.45
CA THR A 97 -7.45 7.97 10.73
C THR A 97 -5.98 7.70 11.07
N LEU A 98 -5.15 7.38 10.07
CA LEU A 98 -3.71 7.24 10.28
C LEU A 98 -3.08 8.57 10.67
N VAL A 99 -3.39 9.65 9.95
CA VAL A 99 -2.77 10.97 10.15
C VAL A 99 -3.15 11.57 11.51
N GLU A 100 -4.40 11.38 11.95
CA GLU A 100 -4.87 11.81 13.27
C GLU A 100 -4.12 11.07 14.40
N ASN A 101 -3.87 9.78 14.23
CA ASN A 101 -3.20 8.95 15.23
C ASN A 101 -1.67 9.03 15.16
N GLN A 102 -1.10 9.47 14.04
CA GLN A 102 0.34 9.65 13.85
C GLN A 102 0.61 10.83 12.89
N PRO A 103 0.72 12.06 13.42
CA PRO A 103 0.88 13.26 12.59
C PRO A 103 2.17 13.28 11.75
N ASP A 104 3.28 12.79 12.31
CA ASP A 104 4.51 12.60 11.55
C ASP A 104 4.55 11.17 10.98
N LEU A 105 4.23 11.03 9.70
CA LEU A 105 4.27 9.76 8.97
C LEU A 105 5.69 9.29 8.65
N ASN A 106 6.68 10.20 8.66
CA ASN A 106 8.05 9.87 8.27
C ASN A 106 8.81 9.09 9.36
N VAL A 107 8.20 8.89 10.53
CA VAL A 107 8.66 7.90 11.53
C VAL A 107 8.59 6.47 11.01
N PHE A 108 7.68 6.18 10.07
CA PHE A 108 7.56 4.85 9.48
C PHE A 108 8.54 4.71 8.31
N PRO A 109 9.47 3.75 8.34
CA PRO A 109 10.32 3.44 7.18
C PRO A 109 9.51 2.89 5.99
N LEU A 110 8.32 2.35 6.26
CA LEU A 110 7.47 1.70 5.28
C LEU A 110 5.98 1.91 5.64
N ILE A 111 5.21 2.40 4.67
CA ILE A 111 3.75 2.36 4.67
C ILE A 111 3.31 1.48 3.51
N ALA A 112 2.43 0.51 3.75
CA ALA A 112 1.92 -0.39 2.72
C ALA A 112 0.40 -0.27 2.56
N ILE A 113 -0.09 -0.27 1.31
CA ILE A 113 -1.51 -0.22 0.99
C ILE A 113 -1.94 -1.60 0.50
N HIS A 114 -2.87 -2.21 1.23
CA HIS A 114 -3.46 -3.51 0.91
C HIS A 114 -4.66 -3.35 -0.02
N VAL A 115 -4.59 -3.98 -1.19
CA VAL A 115 -5.66 -4.03 -2.17
C VAL A 115 -6.33 -5.39 -2.09
N GLU A 116 -7.57 -5.46 -1.62
CA GLU A 116 -8.31 -6.72 -1.58
C GLU A 116 -8.66 -7.21 -3.01
N ARG A 117 -9.00 -6.26 -3.89
CA ARG A 117 -9.42 -6.53 -5.27
C ARG A 117 -8.89 -5.47 -6.22
N PHE A 118 -8.37 -5.90 -7.37
CA PHE A 118 -7.73 -5.02 -8.33
C PHE A 118 -8.62 -3.87 -8.85
N ALA A 119 -9.95 -4.09 -8.87
CA ALA A 119 -10.93 -3.10 -9.35
C ALA A 119 -11.08 -1.90 -8.38
N ASP A 120 -10.42 -1.96 -7.22
CA ASP A 120 -10.42 -0.88 -6.24
C ASP A 120 -9.35 0.18 -6.56
N GLY A 121 -9.80 1.28 -7.17
CA GLY A 121 -8.92 2.40 -7.54
C GLY A 121 -8.49 3.31 -6.37
N ARG A 122 -8.94 3.09 -5.13
CA ARG A 122 -8.63 3.99 -4.00
C ARG A 122 -7.13 4.05 -3.70
N ILE A 123 -6.38 2.99 -4.00
CA ILE A 123 -4.92 2.95 -3.84
C ILE A 123 -4.20 4.10 -4.55
N PHE A 124 -4.67 4.52 -5.74
CA PHE A 124 -4.05 5.62 -6.50
C PHE A 124 -4.19 6.95 -5.77
N SER A 125 -5.39 7.25 -5.28
CA SER A 125 -5.67 8.46 -4.49
C SER A 125 -4.91 8.44 -3.16
N ILE A 126 -4.89 7.30 -2.46
CA ILE A 126 -4.17 7.14 -1.20
C ILE A 126 -2.68 7.41 -1.37
N GLY A 127 -2.04 6.79 -2.37
CA GLY A 127 -0.61 6.99 -2.62
C GLY A 127 -0.27 8.42 -3.00
N ASN A 128 -1.08 9.03 -3.89
CA ASN A 128 -0.89 10.42 -4.27
C ASN A 128 -1.04 11.36 -3.07
N LEU A 129 -2.04 11.17 -2.21
CA LEU A 129 -2.25 11.99 -1.01
C LEU A 129 -1.12 11.82 0.00
N LEU A 130 -0.64 10.60 0.23
CA LEU A 130 0.52 10.32 1.11
C LEU A 130 1.74 11.12 0.68
N ARG A 131 2.01 11.20 -0.62
CA ARG A 131 3.17 11.92 -1.17
C ARG A 131 2.98 13.43 -1.22
N THR A 132 1.81 13.89 -1.65
CA THR A 132 1.57 15.32 -1.93
C THR A 132 1.06 16.09 -0.73
N ARG A 133 0.00 15.60 -0.07
CA ARG A 133 -0.67 16.30 1.04
C ARG A 133 0.02 16.03 2.38
N TYR A 134 0.44 14.79 2.60
CA TYR A 134 1.00 14.36 3.90
C TYR A 134 2.53 14.24 3.88
N GLY A 135 3.18 14.45 2.73
CA GLY A 135 4.63 14.57 2.63
C GLY A 135 5.40 13.33 3.11
N PHE A 136 4.83 12.13 2.97
CA PHE A 136 5.51 10.88 3.27
C PHE A 136 6.63 10.62 2.26
N LYS A 137 7.87 10.43 2.74
CA LYS A 137 9.07 10.35 1.89
C LYS A 137 9.67 8.94 1.79
N ASN A 138 9.34 8.07 2.74
CA ASN A 138 9.94 6.74 2.83
C ASN A 138 9.26 5.76 1.85
N THR A 139 9.42 4.46 2.09
CA THR A 139 8.96 3.41 1.20
C THR A 139 7.44 3.33 1.22
N LEU A 140 6.81 3.43 0.05
CA LEU A 140 5.37 3.25 -0.13
C LEU A 140 5.13 1.97 -0.94
N ARG A 141 4.55 0.96 -0.29
CA ARG A 141 4.37 -0.38 -0.84
C ARG A 141 2.92 -0.64 -1.26
N ALA A 142 2.73 -1.21 -2.44
CA ALA A 142 1.45 -1.79 -2.86
C ALA A 142 1.51 -3.32 -2.68
N PHE A 143 0.45 -3.93 -2.13
CA PHE A 143 0.35 -5.38 -2.00
C PHE A 143 -1.11 -5.86 -1.99
N GLY A 144 -1.30 -7.18 -2.12
CA GLY A 144 -2.63 -7.79 -2.30
C GLY A 144 -2.91 -8.08 -3.77
N ASP A 145 -4.11 -7.80 -4.26
CA ASP A 145 -4.51 -7.99 -5.65
C ASP A 145 -4.07 -6.80 -6.54
N VAL A 146 -2.76 -6.61 -6.63
CA VAL A 146 -2.12 -5.60 -7.49
C VAL A 146 -1.73 -6.26 -8.81
N LEU A 147 -2.20 -5.69 -9.93
CA LEU A 147 -1.92 -6.22 -11.26
C LEU A 147 -0.69 -5.55 -11.91
N ARG A 148 0.00 -6.30 -12.78
CA ARG A 148 1.16 -5.83 -13.56
C ARG A 148 0.86 -4.51 -14.28
N ASP A 149 -0.26 -4.42 -14.97
CA ASP A 149 -0.70 -3.26 -15.75
C ASP A 149 -0.97 -2.01 -14.90
N GLN A 150 -1.12 -2.15 -13.58
CA GLN A 150 -1.31 -1.02 -12.66
C GLN A 150 0.00 -0.39 -12.18
N LEU A 151 1.12 -1.12 -12.23
CA LEU A 151 2.40 -0.70 -11.63
C LEU A 151 2.92 0.63 -12.17
N PHE A 152 2.82 0.84 -13.48
CA PHE A 152 3.21 2.12 -14.08
C PHE A 152 2.43 3.30 -13.48
N PHE A 153 1.12 3.16 -13.33
CA PHE A 153 0.26 4.20 -12.77
C PHE A 153 0.48 4.37 -11.26
N LEU A 154 0.71 3.27 -10.53
CA LEU A 154 1.05 3.32 -9.11
C LEU A 154 2.38 4.06 -8.88
N LYS A 155 3.39 3.83 -9.72
CA LYS A 155 4.64 4.61 -9.70
C LYS A 155 4.37 6.10 -9.84
N ARG A 156 3.47 6.48 -10.77
CA ARG A 156 3.07 7.88 -10.97
C ARG A 156 2.32 8.48 -9.80
N CYS A 157 1.60 7.66 -9.03
CA CYS A 157 1.01 8.06 -7.74
C CYS A 157 2.03 8.07 -6.58
N GLY A 158 3.27 7.63 -6.82
CA GLY A 158 4.39 7.70 -5.90
C GLY A 158 4.67 6.42 -5.10
N PHE A 159 4.11 5.28 -5.51
CA PHE A 159 4.57 3.98 -5.02
C PHE A 159 5.97 3.66 -5.55
N ASN A 160 6.78 3.05 -4.71
CA ASN A 160 8.13 2.61 -5.09
C ASN A 160 8.45 1.17 -4.67
N SER A 161 7.52 0.51 -3.96
CA SER A 161 7.62 -0.89 -3.58
C SER A 161 6.35 -1.64 -3.98
N TYR A 162 6.49 -2.87 -4.49
CA TYR A 162 5.39 -3.69 -4.98
C TYR A 162 5.61 -5.13 -4.55
N LEU A 163 4.77 -5.63 -3.65
CA LEU A 163 4.79 -7.05 -3.27
C LEU A 163 3.81 -7.79 -4.19
N ILE A 164 4.37 -8.44 -5.20
CA ILE A 164 3.62 -9.22 -6.19
C ILE A 164 3.18 -10.53 -5.54
N ARG A 165 1.96 -10.97 -5.87
CA ARG A 165 1.44 -12.24 -5.37
C ARG A 165 2.31 -13.39 -5.86
N ALA A 166 2.42 -14.43 -5.05
CA ALA A 166 3.26 -15.59 -5.35
C ALA A 166 2.81 -16.40 -6.57
N ASP A 167 1.57 -16.22 -7.03
CA ASP A 167 1.03 -16.84 -8.25
C ASP A 167 1.31 -16.04 -9.53
N ARG A 168 2.18 -15.00 -9.47
CA ARG A 168 2.50 -14.12 -10.60
C ARG A 168 4.01 -13.85 -10.69
N SER A 169 4.50 -13.49 -11.88
CA SER A 169 5.91 -13.16 -12.09
C SER A 169 6.23 -11.73 -11.68
N ALA A 170 7.21 -11.58 -10.78
CA ALA A 170 7.76 -10.28 -10.43
C ALA A 170 8.62 -9.68 -11.55
N GLU A 171 9.21 -10.50 -12.41
CA GLU A 171 9.98 -10.08 -13.57
C GLU A 171 9.08 -9.42 -14.62
N GLU A 172 7.95 -10.03 -14.94
CA GLU A 172 6.96 -9.45 -15.85
C GLU A 172 6.35 -8.17 -15.26
N ALA A 173 6.07 -8.16 -13.95
CA ALA A 173 5.62 -6.98 -13.23
C ALA A 173 6.67 -5.86 -13.23
N LEU A 174 7.95 -6.17 -13.06
CA LEU A 174 9.02 -5.19 -13.12
C LEU A 174 9.09 -4.53 -14.50
N ALA A 175 8.92 -5.31 -15.57
CA ALA A 175 8.93 -4.79 -16.92
C ALA A 175 7.80 -3.76 -17.19
N SER A 176 6.62 -3.91 -16.55
CA SER A 176 5.51 -2.97 -16.79
C SER A 176 5.72 -1.57 -16.20
N LEU A 177 6.68 -1.38 -15.30
CA LEU A 177 7.06 -0.05 -14.83
C LEU A 177 7.62 0.84 -15.95
N GLN A 178 7.86 0.28 -17.14
CA GLN A 178 8.35 0.96 -18.33
C GLN A 178 7.38 0.89 -19.52
N ASP A 179 6.12 0.48 -19.31
CA ASP A 179 5.13 0.36 -20.40
C ASP A 179 4.88 1.69 -21.16
N PHE A 180 5.13 2.83 -20.51
CA PHE A 180 5.08 4.16 -21.15
C PHE A 180 6.34 4.96 -20.87
N SER A 181 6.88 5.58 -21.92
CA SER A 181 8.08 6.42 -21.86
C SER A 181 7.79 7.88 -21.50
N GLU A 182 6.76 8.46 -22.12
CA GLU A 182 6.47 9.90 -22.02
C GLU A 182 4.99 10.18 -21.68
N PRO A 183 4.63 10.17 -20.39
CA PRO A 183 3.25 10.42 -19.98
C PRO A 183 2.88 11.89 -20.14
N TYR A 184 1.75 12.16 -20.79
CA TYR A 184 1.31 13.52 -21.12
C TYR A 184 1.19 14.45 -19.90
N GLN A 185 0.61 13.97 -18.80
CA GLN A 185 0.33 14.75 -17.59
C GLN A 185 1.51 14.75 -16.62
N GLY A 186 1.59 15.76 -15.75
CA GLY A 186 2.43 15.69 -14.56
C GLY A 186 1.83 14.76 -13.50
N ALA A 187 2.66 14.20 -12.63
CA ALA A 187 2.27 13.35 -11.51
C ALA A 187 3.35 13.40 -10.40
N VAL A 188 3.29 12.52 -9.40
CA VAL A 188 4.24 12.52 -8.26
C VAL A 188 5.67 12.18 -8.71
N ASP A 189 5.81 11.30 -9.69
CA ASP A 189 7.10 10.88 -10.24
C ASP A 189 7.76 11.97 -11.09
N ASN A 190 6.96 12.75 -11.83
CA ASN A 190 7.41 13.91 -12.59
C ASN A 190 6.31 14.96 -12.65
N ASN A 191 6.50 16.09 -11.96
CA ASN A 191 5.50 17.14 -11.87
C ASN A 191 5.33 17.96 -13.17
N GLN A 192 6.24 17.83 -14.13
CA GLN A 192 6.18 18.58 -15.38
C GLN A 192 5.42 17.81 -16.46
N PRO A 193 4.29 18.35 -16.97
CA PRO A 193 3.61 17.73 -18.11
C PRO A 193 4.45 17.83 -19.39
N VAL A 194 4.19 16.94 -20.36
CA VAL A 194 4.99 16.83 -21.61
C VAL A 194 5.12 18.13 -22.36
N TRP A 195 4.07 18.94 -22.43
CA TRP A 195 4.08 20.22 -23.16
C TRP A 195 4.98 21.28 -22.51
N ARG A 196 5.44 21.10 -21.26
CA ARG A 196 6.52 21.90 -20.66
C ARG A 196 7.91 21.32 -20.89
N ARG A 197 7.99 20.04 -21.23
CA ARG A 197 9.25 19.28 -21.39
C ARG A 197 9.71 19.21 -22.84
N VAL A 198 8.77 19.18 -23.78
CA VAL A 198 9.04 19.06 -25.21
C VAL A 198 8.96 20.43 -25.85
N HIS A 199 10.08 20.91 -26.39
CA HIS A 199 10.09 22.06 -27.28
C HIS A 199 9.49 21.67 -28.62
N ARG A 200 8.34 22.27 -28.96
CA ARG A 200 7.76 22.18 -30.30
C ARG A 200 8.21 23.39 -31.10
N GLU A 201 8.98 23.17 -32.14
CA GLU A 201 9.21 24.21 -33.14
C GLU A 201 7.87 24.54 -33.80
N HIS A 202 7.56 25.83 -33.89
CA HIS A 202 6.36 26.29 -34.57
C HIS A 202 6.64 26.19 -36.07
N VAL A 203 5.90 25.31 -36.75
CA VAL A 203 5.88 25.21 -38.22
C VAL A 203 4.86 26.20 -38.78
#